data_AF-A0A2P8QMQ8-F1
#
_entry.id   AF-A0A2P8QMQ8-F1
#
_cell.length_a   1.000
_cell.length_b   1.000
_cell.length_c   1.000
_cell.angle_alpha   90.00
_cell.angle_beta   90.00
_cell.angle_gamma   90.00
#
_symmetry.space_group_name_H-M   'P 1'
#
loop_
_entity.id
_entity.type
_entity.pdbx_description
1 polymer ?
#
loop_
_entity_poly.entity_id
_entity_poly.type
_entity_poly.pdbx_seq_one_letter_code
_entity_poly.pdbx_strand_id
1 'polypeptide(L)'
;MASDNRSNKVETGMEPEVANSGIVRPPFIYLGAIALGLLLHFAWPVPLVSRAVSVPLGGIVVLVAVALFLWAVRTFQTAGTPVPGNRPTTTIVRAGPYRYSRNPIYLSFSLLQLGVALWVNSLWLLVTLIPAVALMSFVVIPREEHYLESRFPSDYLPYKASVRRWL
;
A
#
# COMPACT_ATOMS: atom_id res chain seq x y z
N MET A 1 -14.43 14.09 57.88
CA MET A 1 -13.88 12.80 57.43
C MET A 1 -14.64 12.42 56.18
N ALA A 2 -14.06 12.67 55.01
CA ALA A 2 -13.34 11.67 54.20
C ALA A 2 -14.30 10.52 53.80
N SER A 3 -14.56 10.23 52.53
CA SER A 3 -13.67 10.27 51.38
C SER A 3 -14.46 10.27 50.06
N ASP A 4 -13.93 11.07 49.13
CA ASP A 4 -14.09 11.01 47.68
C ASP A 4 -13.91 9.56 47.15
N ASN A 5 -14.75 9.15 46.20
CA ASN A 5 -14.46 8.01 45.34
C ASN A 5 -14.97 8.29 43.92
N ARG A 6 -14.44 9.36 43.32
CA ARG A 6 -14.31 9.47 41.86
C ARG A 6 -13.32 8.40 41.38
N SER A 7 -13.82 7.19 41.15
CA SER A 7 -13.07 6.15 40.44
C SER A 7 -13.06 6.47 38.95
N ASN A 8 -11.98 7.14 38.54
CA ASN A 8 -11.30 7.08 37.24
C ASN A 8 -12.05 6.36 36.10
N LYS A 9 -12.87 7.11 35.37
CA LYS A 9 -12.91 6.97 33.91
C LYS A 9 -11.61 7.56 33.38
N VAL A 10 -10.58 6.73 33.24
CA VAL A 10 -9.48 7.05 32.33
C VAL A 10 -10.09 6.97 30.93
N GLU A 11 -10.49 8.11 30.38
CA GLU A 11 -10.62 8.26 28.93
C GLU A 11 -9.24 8.04 28.34
N THR A 12 -8.90 6.78 28.04
CA THR A 12 -7.80 6.49 27.13
C THR A 12 -8.20 7.06 25.78
N GLY A 13 -7.66 8.23 25.44
CA GLY A 13 -7.65 8.73 24.07
C GLY A 13 -7.12 7.61 23.20
N MET A 14 -8.01 6.96 22.45
CA MET A 14 -7.68 5.78 21.66
C MET A 14 -6.79 6.20 20.49
N GLU A 15 -5.48 6.20 20.72
CA GLU A 15 -4.50 6.09 19.64
C GLU A 15 -4.93 4.90 18.75
N PRO A 16 -5.10 5.12 17.43
CA PRO A 16 -5.63 4.07 16.56
C PRO A 16 -4.74 2.84 16.59
N GLU A 17 -5.31 1.67 16.83
CA GLU A 17 -4.58 0.39 16.90
C GLU A 17 -3.89 0.04 15.56
N VAL A 18 -4.44 0.53 14.45
CA VAL A 18 -3.88 0.44 13.10
C VAL A 18 -4.14 1.74 12.32
N ALA A 19 -3.18 2.14 11.48
CA ALA A 19 -3.24 3.38 10.70
C ALA A 19 -4.44 3.48 9.73
N ASN A 20 -4.87 2.35 9.15
CA ASN A 20 -5.98 2.28 8.20
C ASN A 20 -6.89 1.09 8.52
N SER A 21 -8.19 1.35 8.71
CA SER A 21 -9.22 0.34 8.98
C SER A 21 -10.28 0.29 7.86
N GLY A 22 -10.90 -0.87 7.68
CA GLY A 22 -12.00 -1.06 6.71
C GLY A 22 -11.59 -1.00 5.24
N ILE A 23 -12.37 -0.27 4.44
CA ILE A 23 -12.28 -0.20 2.96
C ILE A 23 -11.04 0.57 2.47
N VAL A 24 -10.44 1.41 3.33
CA VAL A 24 -9.26 2.25 2.99
C VAL A 24 -7.96 1.42 2.94
N ARG A 25 -8.05 0.09 3.06
CA ARG A 25 -6.88 -0.78 2.94
C ARG A 25 -6.43 -0.87 1.47
N PRO A 26 -5.10 -0.78 1.23
CA PRO A 26 -4.52 -0.80 -0.11
C PRO A 26 -5.05 -1.93 -1.01
N PRO A 27 -5.16 -3.20 -0.57
CA PRO A 27 -5.66 -4.27 -1.45
C PRO A 27 -7.06 -4.00 -2.00
N PHE A 28 -7.97 -3.45 -1.21
CA PHE A 28 -9.34 -3.18 -1.66
C PHE A 28 -9.41 -2.02 -2.65
N ILE A 29 -8.53 -1.01 -2.50
CA ILE A 29 -8.43 0.09 -3.46
C ILE A 29 -8.01 -0.43 -4.84
N TYR A 30 -6.94 -1.23 -4.91
CA TYR A 30 -6.48 -1.79 -6.17
C TYR A 30 -7.44 -2.84 -6.75
N LEU A 31 -8.06 -3.69 -5.91
CA LEU A 31 -9.08 -4.64 -6.37
C LEU A 31 -10.30 -3.92 -6.95
N GLY A 32 -10.78 -2.86 -6.30
CA GLY A 32 -11.87 -2.04 -6.81
C GLY A 32 -11.51 -1.34 -8.13
N ALA A 33 -10.29 -0.80 -8.24
CA ALA A 33 -9.80 -0.18 -9.46
C ALA A 33 -9.69 -1.19 -10.62
N ILE A 34 -9.13 -2.38 -10.37
CA ILE A 34 -9.04 -3.45 -11.36
C ILE A 34 -10.45 -3.92 -11.78
N ALA A 35 -11.35 -4.15 -10.83
CA ALA A 35 -12.71 -4.58 -11.12
C ALA A 35 -13.44 -3.54 -12.00
N LEU A 36 -13.37 -2.25 -11.63
CA LEU A 36 -13.95 -1.18 -12.44
C LEU A 36 -13.31 -1.11 -13.83
N GLY A 37 -11.98 -1.20 -13.92
CA GLY A 37 -11.28 -1.18 -15.21
C GLY A 37 -11.62 -2.38 -16.11
N LEU A 38 -11.83 -3.56 -15.53
CA LEU A 38 -12.31 -4.74 -16.25
C LEU A 38 -13.77 -4.58 -16.71
N LEU A 39 -14.66 -4.08 -15.85
CA LEU A 39 -16.05 -3.81 -16.23
C LEU A 39 -16.13 -2.83 -17.41
N LEU A 40 -15.36 -1.74 -17.37
CA LEU A 40 -15.26 -0.78 -18.47
C LEU A 40 -14.65 -1.41 -19.73
N HIS A 41 -13.66 -2.28 -19.58
CA HIS A 41 -13.07 -3.02 -20.70
C HIS A 41 -14.07 -3.96 -21.38
N PHE A 42 -14.88 -4.69 -20.60
CA PHE A 42 -15.93 -5.55 -21.15
C PHE A 42 -17.04 -4.75 -21.84
N ALA A 43 -17.37 -3.56 -21.31
CA ALA A 43 -18.36 -2.68 -21.92
C ALA A 43 -17.85 -2.01 -23.20
N TRP A 44 -16.59 -1.55 -23.21
CA TRP A 44 -15.99 -0.84 -24.33
C TRP A 44 -14.48 -1.11 -24.43
N PRO A 45 -14.03 -2.14 -25.17
CA PRO A 45 -12.63 -2.51 -25.21
C PRO A 45 -11.80 -1.50 -26.02
N VAL A 46 -10.91 -0.77 -25.35
CA VAL A 46 -9.95 0.15 -25.99
C VAL A 46 -8.53 -0.38 -25.81
N PRO A 47 -7.89 -0.90 -26.88
CA PRO A 47 -6.51 -1.40 -26.81
C PRO A 47 -5.52 -0.25 -26.67
N LEU A 48 -4.38 -0.53 -26.02
CA LEU A 48 -3.30 0.44 -25.83
C LEU A 48 -2.30 0.39 -26.98
N VAL A 49 -1.81 -0.81 -27.25
CA VAL A 49 -0.77 -1.09 -28.26
C VAL A 49 -1.04 -2.43 -28.94
N SER A 50 -0.18 -2.86 -29.86
CA SER A 50 -0.31 -4.18 -30.46
C SER A 50 -0.13 -5.29 -29.41
N ARG A 51 -0.90 -6.37 -29.54
CA ARG A 51 -0.83 -7.52 -28.60
C ARG A 51 0.56 -8.16 -28.55
N ALA A 52 1.29 -8.14 -29.68
CA ALA A 52 2.65 -8.65 -29.77
C ALA A 52 3.61 -7.93 -28.80
N VAL A 53 3.34 -6.66 -28.48
CA VAL A 53 4.12 -5.88 -27.50
C VAL A 53 3.47 -5.94 -26.12
N SER A 54 2.14 -5.79 -26.04
CA SER A 54 1.43 -5.63 -24.76
C SER A 54 1.52 -6.86 -23.86
N VAL A 55 1.38 -8.07 -24.44
CA VAL A 55 1.36 -9.33 -23.70
C VAL A 55 2.71 -9.66 -23.05
N PRO A 56 3.86 -9.71 -23.77
CA PRO A 56 5.14 -10.01 -23.14
C PRO A 56 5.56 -8.93 -22.14
N LEU A 57 5.34 -7.65 -22.47
CA LEU A 57 5.66 -6.55 -21.55
C LEU A 57 4.81 -6.63 -20.28
N GLY A 58 3.50 -6.87 -20.43
CA GLY A 58 2.59 -7.05 -19.29
C GLY A 58 2.99 -8.21 -18.41
N GLY A 59 3.34 -9.37 -19.00
CA GLY A 59 3.85 -10.52 -18.27
C GLY A 59 5.12 -10.21 -17.47
N ILE A 60 6.10 -9.53 -18.06
CA ILE A 60 7.33 -9.10 -17.37
C ILE A 60 7.00 -8.16 -16.21
N VAL A 61 6.15 -7.17 -16.42
CA VAL A 61 5.76 -6.21 -15.36
C VAL A 61 5.04 -6.91 -14.22
N VAL A 62 4.14 -7.86 -14.51
CA VAL A 62 3.48 -8.68 -13.47
C VAL A 62 4.49 -9.51 -12.69
N LEU A 63 5.46 -10.14 -13.37
CA LEU A 63 6.50 -10.92 -12.69
C LEU A 63 7.35 -10.05 -11.76
N VAL A 64 7.74 -8.86 -12.20
CA VAL A 64 8.47 -7.89 -11.37
C VAL A 64 7.62 -7.44 -10.18
N ALA A 65 6.34 -7.17 -10.38
CA ALA A 65 5.41 -6.80 -9.31
C ALA A 65 5.31 -7.90 -8.25
N VAL A 66 5.11 -9.16 -8.66
CA VAL A 66 5.04 -10.31 -7.75
C VAL A 66 6.37 -10.53 -7.03
N ALA A 67 7.50 -10.44 -7.73
CA ALA A 67 8.82 -10.57 -7.11
C ALA A 67 9.06 -9.48 -6.04
N LEU A 68 8.71 -8.23 -6.34
CA LEU A 68 8.82 -7.11 -5.39
C LEU A 68 7.92 -7.32 -4.17
N PHE A 69 6.66 -7.74 -4.39
CA PHE A 69 5.72 -8.04 -3.30
C PHE A 69 6.27 -9.12 -2.38
N LEU A 70 6.70 -10.25 -2.94
CA LEU A 70 7.25 -11.37 -2.17
C LEU A 70 8.53 -10.98 -1.43
N TRP A 71 9.41 -10.17 -2.03
CA TRP A 71 10.60 -9.66 -1.36
C TRP A 71 10.25 -8.76 -0.17
N ALA A 72 9.28 -7.85 -0.35
CA ALA A 72 8.81 -6.97 0.72
C ALA A 72 8.16 -7.75 1.87
N VAL A 73 7.27 -8.70 1.56
CA VAL A 73 6.61 -9.56 2.57
C VAL A 73 7.62 -10.42 3.33
N ARG A 74 8.59 -11.04 2.62
CA ARG A 74 9.65 -11.81 3.27
C ARG A 74 10.48 -10.95 4.23
N THR A 75 10.75 -9.70 3.85
CA THR A 75 11.50 -8.76 4.72
C THR A 75 10.75 -8.51 6.04
N PHE A 76 9.43 -8.38 6.00
CA PHE A 76 8.60 -8.26 7.20
C PHE A 76 8.58 -9.53 8.04
N GLN A 77 8.45 -10.69 7.40
CA GLN A 77 8.51 -12.00 8.06
C GLN A 77 9.85 -12.20 8.78
N THR A 78 10.97 -11.88 8.13
CA THR A 78 12.31 -11.99 8.73
C THR A 78 12.52 -11.00 9.88
N ALA A 79 11.84 -9.86 9.86
CA ALA A 79 11.89 -8.86 10.94
C ALA A 79 10.93 -9.18 12.10
N GLY A 80 10.14 -10.26 12.01
CA GLY A 80 9.20 -10.66 13.06
C GLY A 80 8.04 -9.68 13.27
N THR A 81 7.78 -8.77 12.32
CA THR A 81 6.69 -7.79 12.42
C THR A 81 5.57 -8.11 11.43
N PRO A 82 4.30 -7.86 11.80
CA PRO A 82 3.19 -7.98 10.87
C PRO A 82 3.34 -7.04 9.68
N VAL A 83 2.88 -7.49 8.51
CA VAL A 83 2.72 -6.64 7.32
C VAL A 83 1.76 -5.48 7.65
N PRO A 84 2.04 -4.24 7.21
CA PRO A 84 1.21 -3.08 7.54
C PRO A 84 -0.28 -3.31 7.23
N GLY A 85 -1.14 -2.88 8.15
CA GLY A 85 -2.60 -2.94 8.02
C GLY A 85 -3.29 -4.16 8.64
N ASN A 86 -2.56 -5.25 8.92
CA ASN A 86 -3.16 -6.46 9.51
C ASN A 86 -3.15 -6.48 11.04
N ARG A 87 -2.12 -5.91 11.67
CA ARG A 87 -1.90 -5.84 13.12
C ARG A 87 -1.04 -4.60 13.43
N PRO A 88 -0.94 -4.16 14.70
CA PRO A 88 -0.08 -3.05 15.07
C PRO A 88 1.37 -3.31 14.64
N THR A 89 1.99 -2.32 14.00
CA THR A 89 3.43 -2.34 13.69
C THR A 89 4.22 -2.44 14.99
N THR A 90 5.16 -3.39 15.07
CA THR A 90 6.01 -3.59 16.26
C THR A 90 7.40 -3.00 16.09
N THR A 91 7.89 -2.87 14.85
CA THR A 91 9.20 -2.28 14.54
C THR A 91 9.22 -1.66 13.15
N ILE A 92 10.15 -0.70 12.93
CA ILE A 92 10.35 -0.07 11.63
C ILE A 92 11.33 -0.91 10.79
N VAL A 93 10.82 -1.49 9.69
CA VAL A 93 11.62 -2.30 8.76
C VAL A 93 12.36 -1.40 7.77
N ARG A 94 13.69 -1.49 7.75
CA ARG A 94 14.58 -0.72 6.84
C ARG A 94 15.36 -1.59 5.83
N ALA A 95 15.25 -2.91 5.93
CA ALA A 95 15.99 -3.86 5.12
C ALA A 95 15.29 -4.18 3.78
N GLY A 96 15.97 -4.93 2.91
CA GLY A 96 15.38 -5.40 1.65
C GLY A 96 14.95 -4.24 0.74
N PRO A 97 13.72 -4.26 0.18
CA PRO A 97 13.26 -3.18 -0.71
C PRO A 97 12.96 -1.88 0.04
N TYR A 98 12.82 -1.94 1.37
CA TYR A 98 12.54 -0.77 2.23
C TYR A 98 13.71 0.21 2.34
N ARG A 99 14.90 -0.15 1.83
CA ARG A 99 16.04 0.77 1.68
C ARG A 99 15.89 1.75 0.53
N TYR A 100 15.02 1.46 -0.44
CA TYR A 100 14.84 2.26 -1.65
C TYR A 100 13.54 3.06 -1.64
N SER A 101 12.47 2.48 -1.10
CA SER A 101 11.17 3.13 -0.96
C SER A 101 10.59 2.75 0.40
N ARG A 102 9.84 3.67 1.02
CA ARG A 102 9.10 3.39 2.25
C ARG A 102 7.84 2.53 2.01
N ASN A 103 7.37 2.44 0.76
CA ASN A 103 6.11 1.78 0.40
C ASN A 103 6.25 0.75 -0.75
N PRO A 104 7.21 -0.20 -0.69
CA PRO A 104 7.46 -1.14 -1.80
C PRO A 104 6.30 -2.11 -2.04
N ILE A 105 5.51 -2.44 -1.01
CA ILE A 105 4.28 -3.24 -1.17
C ILE A 105 3.26 -2.47 -2.04
N TYR A 106 3.07 -1.17 -1.80
CA TYR A 106 2.11 -0.38 -2.57
C TYR A 106 2.59 -0.14 -3.99
N LEU A 107 3.90 0.03 -4.16
CA LEU A 107 4.50 0.04 -5.49
C LEU A 107 4.23 -1.28 -6.23
N SER A 108 4.35 -2.44 -5.55
CA SER A 108 4.05 -3.72 -6.16
C SER A 108 2.59 -3.84 -6.62
N PHE A 109 1.63 -3.26 -5.89
CA PHE A 109 0.23 -3.23 -6.31
C PHE A 109 0.01 -2.33 -7.53
N SER A 110 0.62 -1.15 -7.57
CA SER A 110 0.60 -0.28 -8.76
C SER A 110 1.19 -0.98 -9.98
N LEU A 111 2.35 -1.63 -9.82
CA LEU A 111 3.00 -2.39 -10.89
C LEU A 111 2.16 -3.59 -11.33
N LEU A 112 1.50 -4.27 -10.40
CA LEU A 112 0.62 -5.40 -10.73
C LEU A 112 -0.54 -4.93 -11.61
N GLN A 113 -1.24 -3.87 -11.22
CA GLN A 113 -2.33 -3.32 -12.04
C GLN A 113 -1.83 -2.82 -13.40
N LEU A 114 -0.67 -2.16 -13.46
CA LEU A 114 -0.03 -1.75 -14.71
C LEU A 114 0.28 -2.96 -15.61
N GLY A 115 0.88 -4.01 -15.06
CA GLY A 115 1.19 -5.24 -15.79
C GLY A 115 -0.07 -5.93 -16.31
N VAL A 116 -1.12 -6.00 -15.50
CA VAL A 116 -2.44 -6.53 -15.92
C VAL A 116 -3.06 -5.66 -17.01
N ALA A 117 -2.97 -4.33 -16.92
CA ALA A 117 -3.47 -3.42 -17.95
C ALA A 117 -2.80 -3.66 -19.31
N LEU A 118 -1.47 -3.88 -19.31
CA LEU A 118 -0.71 -4.20 -20.53
C LEU A 118 -1.01 -5.61 -21.04
N TRP A 119 -1.09 -6.60 -20.16
CA TRP A 119 -1.35 -7.99 -20.53
C TRP A 119 -2.75 -8.14 -21.15
N VAL A 120 -3.78 -7.58 -20.51
CA VAL A 120 -5.15 -7.53 -21.04
C VAL A 120 -5.28 -6.54 -22.21
N ASN A 121 -4.29 -5.66 -22.38
CA ASN A 121 -4.26 -4.59 -23.36
C ASN A 121 -5.48 -3.66 -23.23
N SER A 122 -5.66 -3.07 -22.05
CA SER A 122 -6.83 -2.27 -21.69
C SER A 122 -6.46 -0.88 -21.20
N LEU A 123 -6.93 0.14 -21.93
CA LEU A 123 -6.81 1.54 -21.51
C LEU A 123 -7.51 1.81 -20.18
N TRP A 124 -8.67 1.21 -19.94
CA TRP A 124 -9.46 1.46 -18.72
C TRP A 124 -8.76 1.00 -17.45
N LEU A 125 -7.95 -0.06 -17.52
CA LEU A 125 -7.14 -0.51 -16.39
C LEU A 125 -6.01 0.48 -16.04
N LEU A 126 -5.47 1.20 -17.04
CA LEU A 126 -4.55 2.31 -16.80
C LEU A 126 -5.26 3.56 -16.27
N VAL A 127 -6.43 3.89 -16.83
CA VAL A 127 -7.19 5.06 -16.41
C VAL A 127 -7.61 4.93 -14.94
N THR A 128 -8.06 3.74 -14.53
CA THR A 128 -8.44 3.46 -13.13
C THR A 128 -7.24 3.33 -12.19
N LEU A 129 -6.02 3.11 -12.71
CA LEU A 129 -4.80 3.11 -11.90
C LEU A 129 -4.47 4.52 -11.37
N ILE A 130 -4.71 5.57 -12.16
CA ILE A 130 -4.42 6.96 -11.79
C ILE A 130 -5.12 7.36 -10.46
N PRO A 131 -6.46 7.26 -10.32
CA PRO A 131 -7.13 7.60 -9.08
C PRO A 131 -6.75 6.64 -7.93
N ALA A 132 -6.45 5.37 -8.21
CA ALA A 132 -5.98 4.43 -7.18
C ALA A 132 -4.64 4.88 -6.58
N VAL A 133 -3.65 5.23 -7.42
CA VAL A 133 -2.34 5.74 -6.99
C VAL A 133 -2.47 7.10 -6.29
N ALA A 134 -3.36 7.97 -6.77
CA ALA A 134 -3.64 9.24 -6.12
C ALA A 134 -4.22 9.03 -4.71
N LEU A 135 -5.23 8.15 -4.56
CA LEU A 135 -5.82 7.81 -3.27
C LEU A 135 -4.76 7.23 -2.31
N MET A 136 -3.90 6.35 -2.82
CA MET A 136 -2.77 5.83 -2.05
C MET A 136 -1.81 6.93 -1.59
N SER A 137 -1.43 7.84 -2.51
CA SER A 137 -0.40 8.87 -2.26
C SER A 137 -0.86 10.00 -1.34
N PHE A 138 -2.14 10.38 -1.43
CA PHE A 138 -2.68 11.54 -0.73
C PHE A 138 -3.50 11.19 0.52
N VAL A 139 -4.01 9.96 0.63
CA VAL A 139 -4.87 9.57 1.76
C VAL A 139 -4.25 8.43 2.56
N VAL A 140 -3.97 7.29 1.92
CA VAL A 140 -3.58 6.07 2.64
C VAL A 140 -2.18 6.20 3.23
N ILE A 141 -1.18 6.55 2.41
CA ILE A 141 0.21 6.65 2.86
C ILE A 141 0.37 7.75 3.90
N PRO A 142 -0.12 8.99 3.72
CA PRO A 142 0.04 10.03 4.74
C PRO A 142 -0.54 9.65 6.11
N ARG A 143 -1.67 8.94 6.16
CA ARG A 143 -2.23 8.40 7.42
C ARG A 143 -1.30 7.39 8.08
N GLU A 144 -0.70 6.49 7.29
CA GLU A 144 0.29 5.54 7.80
C GLU A 144 1.56 6.21 8.27
N GLU A 145 2.08 7.19 7.53
CA GLU A 145 3.25 7.94 7.95
C GLU A 145 2.99 8.66 9.27
N HIS A 146 1.83 9.31 9.42
CA HIS A 146 1.48 10.01 10.66
C HIS A 146 1.37 9.06 11.86
N TYR A 147 0.74 7.89 11.67
CA TYR A 147 0.69 6.85 12.70
C TYR A 147 2.09 6.33 13.08
N LEU A 148 2.99 6.16 12.11
CA LEU A 148 4.35 5.71 12.39
C LEU A 148 5.19 6.80 13.06
N GLU A 149 4.95 8.08 12.73
CA GLU A 149 5.57 9.24 13.39
C GLU A 149 5.15 9.35 14.85
N SER A 150 3.86 9.16 15.17
CA SER A 150 3.38 9.22 16.55
C SER A 150 3.90 8.04 17.38
N ARG A 151 3.91 6.84 16.81
CA ARG A 151 4.24 5.61 17.54
C ARG A 151 5.74 5.32 17.64
N PHE A 152 6.53 5.73 16.65
CA PHE A 152 7.97 5.44 16.56
C PHE A 152 8.78 6.68 16.17
N PRO A 153 8.70 7.82 16.89
CA PRO A 153 9.33 9.07 16.46
C PRO A 153 10.86 8.94 16.29
N SER A 154 11.55 8.27 17.22
CA SER A 154 13.00 8.08 17.19
C SER A 154 13.49 7.22 16.03
N ASP A 155 12.66 6.25 15.59
CA ASP A 155 13.04 5.31 14.53
C ASP A 155 12.51 5.73 13.16
N TYR A 156 11.31 6.30 13.09
CA TYR A 156 10.66 6.59 11.83
C TYR A 156 11.13 7.90 11.21
N LEU A 157 11.37 8.96 12.00
CA LEU A 157 11.78 10.26 11.45
C LEU A 157 13.13 10.21 10.71
N PRO A 158 14.20 9.58 11.25
CA PRO A 158 15.46 9.43 10.51
C PRO A 158 15.32 8.57 9.26
N TYR A 159 14.46 7.56 9.31
CA TYR A 159 14.15 6.71 8.17
C TYR A 159 13.39 7.47 7.07
N LYS A 160 12.39 8.27 7.45
CA LYS A 160 11.63 9.14 6.55
C LYS A 160 12.51 10.18 5.84
N ALA A 161 13.51 10.72 6.54
CA ALA A 161 14.46 11.67 5.97
C ALA A 161 15.43 11.02 4.96
N SER A 162 15.77 9.74 5.15
CA SER A 162 16.76 9.03 4.33
C SER A 162 16.17 8.28 3.14
N VAL A 163 14.90 7.90 3.20
CA VAL A 163 14.25 7.08 2.16
C VAL A 163 13.02 7.79 1.61
N ARG A 164 12.90 7.81 0.28
CA ARG A 164 11.76 8.42 -0.41
C ARG A 164 10.47 7.64 -0.18
N ARG A 165 9.32 8.33 -0.32
CA ARG A 165 7.99 7.71 -0.17
C ARG A 165 7.77 6.64 -1.25
N TRP A 166 8.07 7.00 -2.49
CA TRP A 166 8.13 6.16 -3.69
C TRP A 166 9.59 6.06 -4.17
N LEU A 167 9.91 5.19 -5.14
CA LEU A 167 11.27 5.14 -5.74
C LEU A 167 11.69 6.49 -6.35
#